data_AF-A0A559J2H0-F1
#
_entry.id   AF-A0A559J2H0-F1
#
_cell.length_a   1.000
_cell.length_b   1.000
_cell.length_c   1.000
_cell.angle_alpha   90.00
_cell.angle_beta   90.00
_cell.angle_gamma   90.00
#
_symmetry.space_group_name_H-M   'P 1'
#
loop_
_entity.id
_entity.type
_entity.pdbx_description
1 polymer ?
#
loop_
_entity_poly.entity_id
_entity_poly.type
_entity_poly.pdbx_seq_one_letter_code
_entity_poly.pdbx_strand_id
1 'polypeptide(L)'
;MRSVRLLRSSPFQHPLYTLFVGASVVLLVVSIMLYPTAAFQASLQGLQVWWTIIFPALLPFLVLSHLLTAFGWVHALGVVLEPLMRLLIRVPGVGGWAWALGWTAGYPAGAEVIAKLRQQQSISRMEGERLLALAHVSNPIFLVAVVGVGFMKQADVGLLLACIHWITALLTAVFLRMIDGRQKVATVSSFKYLSRSRTMELPSTSSIHPTELAAAQSLKLSFSQRVLTSMEQARQMDGRPIGRLLGEAVSSAVQTLMMIGGYIMMFSVLIQVARLALPSTMGNLLMNGLLEVNLGAFTISSAAFNSSEFQAALVSAVLAWSGISSHLQVHSLIKQTDLRYWRFFAARLLHALLAFILTYVCWKPLLALIRSTAAVAPVWADAAPAAPAAPTGIGIAAHSHHPSMYLLQSLFEGNIDSLWIMLWNSINGAEQYLSLLYVWLQPFVLLFFAGAGLLLLTVLSCWIYISAPKK
;
A
#
# COMPACT_ATOMS: atom_id res chain seq x y z
N MET A 1 -4.83 -37.78 -25.55
CA MET A 1 -4.59 -36.81 -26.65
C MET A 1 -4.32 -35.44 -26.04
N ARG A 2 -3.06 -34.98 -26.13
CA ARG A 2 -2.58 -33.67 -25.66
C ARG A 2 -3.09 -32.59 -26.63
N SER A 3 -3.96 -31.70 -26.18
CA SER A 3 -4.23 -30.46 -26.91
C SER A 3 -3.11 -29.46 -26.59
N VAL A 4 -2.17 -29.38 -27.53
CA VAL A 4 -1.17 -28.32 -27.64
C VAL A 4 -1.94 -27.00 -27.69
N ARG A 5 -1.97 -26.29 -26.56
CA ARG A 5 -2.57 -24.97 -26.46
C ARG A 5 -1.62 -24.02 -27.18
N LEU A 6 -1.99 -23.67 -28.41
CA LEU A 6 -1.36 -22.70 -29.30
C LEU A 6 -0.69 -21.59 -28.49
N LEU A 7 0.64 -21.51 -28.60
CA LEU A 7 1.44 -20.37 -28.16
C LEU A 7 0.91 -19.15 -28.90
N ARG A 8 0.00 -18.42 -28.26
CA ARG A 8 -0.38 -17.07 -28.67
C ARG A 8 0.93 -16.28 -28.61
N SER A 9 1.48 -15.93 -29.77
CA SER A 9 2.69 -15.13 -29.90
C SER A 9 2.57 -13.96 -28.92
N SER A 10 3.46 -13.92 -27.93
CA SER A 10 3.42 -12.85 -26.95
C SER A 10 3.60 -11.53 -27.71
N PRO A 11 2.90 -10.44 -27.34
CA PRO A 11 3.08 -9.14 -28.02
C PRO A 11 4.54 -8.63 -28.02
N PHE A 12 5.40 -9.27 -27.21
CA PHE A 12 6.85 -9.06 -27.12
C PHE A 12 7.66 -9.75 -28.23
N GLN A 13 7.04 -10.51 -29.13
CA GLN A 13 7.72 -11.12 -30.28
C GLN A 13 7.68 -10.24 -31.54
N HIS A 14 7.03 -9.08 -31.49
CA HIS A 14 7.05 -8.14 -32.61
C HIS A 14 8.37 -7.35 -32.63
N PRO A 15 9.17 -7.42 -33.71
CA PRO A 15 10.44 -6.69 -33.82
C PRO A 15 10.30 -5.20 -33.57
N LEU A 16 9.14 -4.61 -33.92
CA LEU A 16 8.82 -3.21 -33.69
C LEU A 16 8.78 -2.83 -32.21
N TYR A 17 8.27 -3.71 -31.33
CA TYR A 17 8.26 -3.46 -29.89
C TYR A 17 9.69 -3.45 -29.33
N THR A 18 10.48 -4.46 -29.71
CA THR A 18 11.90 -4.54 -29.31
C THR A 18 12.70 -3.35 -29.83
N LEU A 19 12.47 -2.95 -31.08
CA LEU A 19 13.09 -1.77 -31.67
C LEU A 19 12.69 -0.49 -30.93
N PHE A 20 11.41 -0.32 -30.60
CA PHE A 20 10.92 0.84 -29.87
C PHE A 20 11.52 0.92 -28.45
N VAL A 21 11.54 -0.20 -27.71
CA VAL A 21 12.15 -0.24 -26.37
C VAL A 21 13.67 -0.04 -26.44
N GLY A 22 14.34 -0.63 -27.43
CA GLY A 22 15.77 -0.41 -27.64
C GLY A 22 16.08 1.05 -27.97
N ALA A 23 15.31 1.65 -28.87
CA ALA A 23 15.45 3.05 -29.25
C ALA A 23 15.20 4.00 -28.08
N SER A 24 14.21 3.72 -27.21
CA SER A 24 13.95 4.56 -26.04
C SER A 24 15.08 4.51 -25.01
N VAL A 25 15.73 3.35 -24.83
CA VAL A 25 16.93 3.22 -23.99
C VAL A 25 18.11 3.99 -24.59
N VAL A 26 18.37 3.86 -25.89
CA VAL A 26 19.44 4.62 -26.56
C VAL A 26 19.19 6.12 -26.46
N LEU A 27 17.96 6.57 -26.68
CA LEU A 27 17.57 7.97 -26.53
C LEU A 27 17.81 8.48 -25.10
N LEU A 28 17.48 7.68 -24.08
CA LEU A 28 17.74 8.02 -22.68
C LEU A 28 19.24 8.17 -22.42
N VAL A 29 20.07 7.24 -22.92
CA VAL A 29 21.54 7.30 -22.79
C VAL A 29 22.10 8.55 -23.46
N VAL A 30 21.72 8.82 -24.71
CA VAL A 30 22.15 10.03 -25.44
C VAL A 30 21.74 11.29 -24.68
N SER A 31 20.53 11.32 -24.13
CA SER A 31 20.06 12.49 -23.36
C SER A 31 20.84 12.70 -22.07
N ILE A 32 21.23 11.63 -21.37
CA ILE A 32 22.11 11.70 -20.19
C ILE A 32 23.48 12.24 -20.61
N MET A 33 24.00 11.82 -21.77
CA MET A 33 25.28 12.33 -22.29
C MET A 33 25.21 13.81 -22.70
N LEU A 34 24.07 14.27 -23.24
CA LEU A 34 23.85 15.67 -23.61
C LEU A 34 23.64 16.59 -22.39
N TYR A 35 23.00 16.07 -21.32
CA TYR A 35 22.65 16.84 -20.12
C TYR A 35 23.11 16.15 -18.81
N PRO A 36 24.43 15.88 -18.65
CA PRO A 36 24.94 15.06 -17.55
C PRO A 36 24.69 15.68 -16.17
N THR A 37 24.86 16.99 -16.03
CA THR A 37 24.62 17.71 -14.77
C THR A 37 23.14 17.63 -14.36
N ALA A 38 22.22 17.82 -15.30
CA ALA A 38 20.79 17.75 -15.01
C ALA A 38 20.36 16.33 -14.63
N ALA A 39 20.85 15.31 -15.37
CA ALA A 39 20.59 13.91 -15.05
C ALA A 39 21.14 13.54 -13.67
N PHE A 40 22.38 13.95 -13.35
CA PHE A 40 23.00 13.70 -12.05
C PHE A 40 22.20 14.35 -10.91
N GLN A 41 21.84 15.63 -11.04
CA GLN A 41 21.05 16.33 -10.02
C GLN A 41 19.66 15.71 -9.84
N ALA A 42 19.00 15.31 -10.93
CA ALA A 42 17.72 14.63 -10.84
C ALA A 42 17.84 13.27 -10.13
N SER A 43 18.91 12.52 -10.39
CA SER A 43 19.18 11.26 -9.69
C SER A 43 19.44 11.46 -8.19
N LEU A 44 20.19 12.51 -7.82
CA LEU A 44 20.45 12.87 -6.42
C LEU A 44 19.16 13.28 -5.71
N GLN A 45 18.31 14.06 -6.36
CA GLN A 45 17.01 14.44 -5.80
C GLN A 45 16.12 13.21 -5.56
N GLY A 46 16.04 12.30 -6.53
CA GLY A 46 15.31 11.04 -6.39
C GLY A 46 15.88 10.16 -5.27
N LEU A 47 17.20 10.05 -5.19
CA LEU A 47 17.90 9.32 -4.13
C LEU A 47 17.62 9.93 -2.74
N GLN A 48 17.66 11.26 -2.64
CA GLN A 48 17.40 11.98 -1.39
C GLN A 48 15.98 11.70 -0.90
N VAL A 49 14.97 11.86 -1.75
CA VAL A 49 13.56 11.55 -1.40
C VAL A 49 13.43 10.09 -0.94
N TRP A 50 14.06 9.16 -1.66
CA TRP A 50 14.01 7.75 -1.29
C TRP A 50 14.71 7.46 0.06
N TRP A 51 15.91 7.99 0.28
CA TRP A 51 16.70 7.70 1.49
C TRP A 51 16.16 8.39 2.74
N THR A 52 15.70 9.65 2.63
CA THR A 52 15.27 10.42 3.81
C THR A 52 13.83 10.17 4.19
N ILE A 53 12.95 9.92 3.21
CA ILE A 53 11.50 9.78 3.47
C ILE A 53 11.08 8.31 3.34
N ILE A 54 11.36 7.67 2.20
CA ILE A 54 10.70 6.40 1.85
C ILE A 54 11.33 5.20 2.57
N PHE A 55 12.66 5.10 2.58
CA PHE A 55 13.37 3.96 3.14
C PHE A 55 13.08 3.79 4.65
N PRO A 56 13.23 4.82 5.51
CA PRO A 56 12.95 4.68 6.94
C PRO A 56 11.46 4.47 7.23
N ALA A 57 10.58 5.08 6.43
CA ALA A 57 9.14 4.98 6.62
C ALA A 57 8.57 3.62 6.22
N LEU A 58 9.17 2.90 5.26
CA LEU A 58 8.61 1.64 4.75
C LEU A 58 9.32 0.38 5.27
N LEU A 59 10.62 0.46 5.64
CA LEU A 59 11.38 -0.72 6.08
C LEU A 59 10.74 -1.45 7.26
N PRO A 60 10.38 -0.79 8.39
CA PRO A 60 9.80 -1.49 9.54
C PRO A 60 8.48 -2.20 9.18
N PHE A 61 7.65 -1.56 8.36
CA PHE A 61 6.35 -2.11 7.95
C PHE A 61 6.50 -3.31 7.00
N LEU A 62 7.44 -3.25 6.04
CA LEU A 62 7.71 -4.36 5.14
C LEU A 62 8.27 -5.57 5.90
N VAL A 63 9.21 -5.36 6.82
CA VAL A 63 9.75 -6.44 7.66
C VAL A 63 8.65 -7.07 8.50
N LEU A 64 7.86 -6.25 9.20
CA LEU A 64 6.75 -6.74 10.02
C LEU A 64 5.72 -7.50 9.18
N SER A 65 5.40 -7.02 7.98
CA SER A 65 4.50 -7.70 7.04
C SER A 65 4.98 -9.11 6.65
N HIS A 66 6.27 -9.25 6.33
CA HIS A 66 6.86 -10.55 6.03
C HIS A 66 6.81 -11.49 7.24
N LEU A 67 7.09 -10.98 8.45
CA LEU A 67 6.99 -11.75 9.69
C LEU A 67 5.55 -12.20 9.94
N LEU A 68 4.57 -11.29 9.87
CA LEU A 68 3.15 -11.62 10.04
C LEU A 68 2.69 -12.69 9.06
N THR A 69 3.18 -12.64 7.82
CA THR A 69 2.95 -13.68 6.81
C THR A 69 3.48 -15.03 7.26
N ALA A 70 4.73 -15.09 7.72
CA ALA A 70 5.36 -16.32 8.19
C ALA A 70 4.77 -16.88 9.49
N PHE A 71 4.17 -16.02 10.32
CA PHE A 71 3.46 -16.42 11.53
C PHE A 71 2.00 -16.82 11.29
N GLY A 72 1.53 -16.79 10.04
CA GLY A 72 0.17 -17.24 9.69
C GLY A 72 -0.93 -16.20 9.87
N TRP A 73 -0.60 -14.95 10.24
CA TRP A 73 -1.59 -13.87 10.45
C TRP A 73 -2.43 -13.56 9.21
N VAL A 74 -1.86 -13.81 8.03
CA VAL A 74 -2.53 -13.66 6.73
C VAL A 74 -3.77 -14.55 6.61
N HIS A 75 -3.67 -15.77 7.13
CA HIS A 75 -4.77 -16.73 7.10
C HIS A 75 -5.82 -16.38 8.16
N ALA A 76 -5.37 -15.97 9.35
CA ALA A 76 -6.24 -15.47 10.41
C ALA A 76 -7.08 -14.26 9.96
N LEU A 77 -6.42 -13.22 9.47
CA LEU A 77 -7.08 -12.02 8.94
C LEU A 77 -7.96 -12.37 7.74
N GLY A 78 -7.56 -13.37 6.95
CA GLY A 78 -8.38 -13.87 5.87
C GLY A 78 -9.73 -14.41 6.33
N VAL A 79 -9.78 -15.18 7.43
CA VAL A 79 -11.04 -15.65 8.02
C VAL A 79 -11.92 -14.50 8.50
N VAL A 80 -11.31 -13.46 9.09
CA VAL A 80 -12.02 -12.27 9.58
C VAL A 80 -12.60 -11.44 8.43
N LEU A 81 -11.81 -11.22 7.37
CA LEU A 81 -12.20 -10.39 6.24
C LEU A 81 -12.99 -11.17 5.17
N GLU A 82 -13.09 -12.50 5.25
CA GLU A 82 -13.86 -13.33 4.31
C GLU A 82 -15.27 -12.78 4.01
N PRO A 83 -16.16 -12.51 4.99
CA PRO A 83 -17.50 -12.01 4.69
C PRO A 83 -17.45 -10.68 3.93
N LEU A 84 -16.54 -9.79 4.30
CA LEU A 84 -16.37 -8.48 3.67
C LEU A 84 -15.81 -8.60 2.25
N MET A 85 -14.77 -9.42 2.04
CA MET A 85 -14.15 -9.65 0.74
C MET A 85 -15.10 -10.32 -0.25
N ARG A 86 -15.92 -11.26 0.24
CA ARG A 86 -16.98 -11.91 -0.54
C ARG A 86 -18.09 -10.92 -0.88
N LEU A 87 -18.48 -10.08 0.09
CA LEU A 87 -19.52 -9.07 -0.08
C LEU A 87 -19.11 -7.97 -1.05
N LEU A 88 -17.91 -7.40 -0.93
CA LEU A 88 -17.48 -6.23 -1.70
C LEU A 88 -17.04 -6.60 -3.11
N ILE A 89 -16.07 -7.52 -3.23
CA ILE A 89 -15.38 -7.77 -4.50
C ILE A 89 -15.42 -9.23 -4.96
N ARG A 90 -16.08 -10.15 -4.23
CA ARG A 90 -16.14 -11.61 -4.51
C ARG A 90 -14.76 -12.25 -4.63
N VAL A 91 -13.89 -11.99 -3.67
CA VAL A 91 -12.55 -12.58 -3.54
C VAL A 91 -12.50 -13.41 -2.24
N PRO A 92 -11.68 -14.48 -2.15
CA PRO A 92 -11.54 -15.27 -0.93
C PRO A 92 -10.96 -14.46 0.22
N GLY A 93 -11.19 -14.92 1.45
CA GLY A 93 -10.72 -14.25 2.66
C GLY A 93 -9.22 -13.92 2.64
N VAL A 94 -8.37 -14.82 2.14
CA VAL A 94 -6.91 -14.60 2.01
C VAL A 94 -6.52 -13.34 1.24
N GLY A 95 -7.40 -12.84 0.36
CA GLY A 95 -7.19 -11.57 -0.34
C GLY A 95 -7.31 -10.34 0.58
N GLY A 96 -7.98 -10.46 1.73
CA GLY A 96 -8.13 -9.38 2.70
C GLY A 96 -6.79 -8.91 3.27
N TRP A 97 -5.83 -9.83 3.46
CA TRP A 97 -4.45 -9.45 3.81
C TRP A 97 -3.77 -8.64 2.72
N ALA A 98 -3.85 -9.09 1.47
CA ALA A 98 -3.22 -8.39 0.36
C ALA A 98 -3.81 -6.99 0.18
N TRP A 99 -5.12 -6.83 0.43
CA TRP A 99 -5.78 -5.54 0.49
C TRP A 99 -5.22 -4.66 1.62
N ALA A 100 -5.22 -5.17 2.86
CA ALA A 100 -4.71 -4.43 4.01
C ALA A 100 -3.24 -4.00 3.82
N LEU A 101 -2.39 -4.91 3.37
CA LEU A 101 -0.98 -4.63 3.11
C LEU A 101 -0.79 -3.61 1.98
N GLY A 102 -1.56 -3.72 0.89
CA GLY A 102 -1.50 -2.75 -0.19
C GLY A 102 -1.86 -1.33 0.27
N TRP A 103 -2.83 -1.20 1.18
CA TRP A 103 -3.24 0.10 1.71
C TRP A 103 -2.27 0.67 2.74
N THR A 104 -1.57 -0.16 3.50
CA THR A 104 -0.62 0.29 4.52
C THR A 104 0.80 0.50 3.98
N ALA A 105 1.30 -0.43 3.15
CA ALA A 105 2.65 -0.38 2.61
C ALA A 105 2.72 0.25 1.21
N GLY A 106 1.59 0.36 0.50
CA GLY A 106 1.48 1.02 -0.80
C GLY A 106 1.62 0.09 -2.01
N TYR A 107 1.81 0.73 -3.17
CA TYR A 107 1.71 0.17 -4.51
C TYR A 107 2.44 -1.16 -4.79
N PRO A 108 3.75 -1.32 -4.48
CA PRO A 108 4.49 -2.53 -4.83
C PRO A 108 4.19 -3.70 -3.90
N ALA A 109 3.99 -3.44 -2.60
CA ALA A 109 3.76 -4.48 -1.60
C ALA A 109 2.46 -5.27 -1.86
N GLY A 110 1.38 -4.55 -2.21
CA GLY A 110 0.12 -5.19 -2.57
C GLY A 110 0.26 -6.07 -3.82
N ALA A 111 0.92 -5.57 -4.87
CA ALA A 111 1.11 -6.30 -6.11
C ALA A 111 1.96 -7.57 -5.95
N GLU A 112 3.02 -7.49 -5.13
CA GLU A 112 3.89 -8.64 -4.83
C GLU A 112 3.12 -9.77 -4.12
N VAL A 113 2.35 -9.44 -3.08
CA VAL A 113 1.56 -10.45 -2.35
C VAL A 113 0.47 -11.06 -3.24
N ILE A 114 -0.18 -10.26 -4.08
CA ILE A 114 -1.20 -10.75 -5.01
C ILE A 114 -0.58 -11.69 -6.05
N ALA A 115 0.61 -11.36 -6.56
CA ALA A 115 1.34 -12.25 -7.46
C ALA A 115 1.66 -13.59 -6.78
N LYS A 116 2.14 -13.56 -5.53
CA LYS A 116 2.39 -14.77 -4.72
C LYS A 116 1.12 -15.60 -4.50
N LEU A 117 0.01 -14.98 -4.07
CA LEU A 117 -1.27 -15.66 -3.89
C LEU A 117 -1.78 -16.29 -5.20
N ARG A 118 -1.50 -15.64 -6.34
CA ARG A 118 -1.86 -16.18 -7.65
C ARG A 118 -0.97 -17.36 -8.06
N GLN A 119 0.33 -17.30 -7.83
CA GLN A 119 1.28 -18.40 -8.08
C GLN A 119 0.92 -19.64 -7.26
N GLN A 120 0.54 -19.43 -5.99
CA GLN A 120 0.08 -20.47 -5.07
C GLN A 120 -1.34 -20.98 -5.39
N GLN A 121 -1.99 -20.47 -6.44
CA GLN A 121 -3.36 -20.81 -6.83
C GLN A 121 -4.42 -20.57 -5.73
N SER A 122 -4.10 -19.79 -4.69
CA SER A 122 -5.03 -19.43 -3.61
C SER A 122 -6.13 -18.47 -4.08
N ILE A 123 -5.88 -17.77 -5.19
CA ILE A 123 -6.85 -16.92 -5.89
C ILE A 123 -6.87 -17.24 -7.39
N SER A 124 -8.05 -17.15 -8.00
CA SER A 124 -8.19 -17.21 -9.45
C SER A 124 -7.62 -15.96 -10.13
N ARG A 125 -7.37 -16.05 -11.44
CA ARG A 125 -6.89 -14.92 -12.26
C ARG A 125 -7.78 -13.68 -12.12
N MET A 126 -9.10 -13.85 -12.21
CA MET A 126 -10.06 -12.74 -12.10
C MET A 126 -10.17 -12.19 -10.69
N GLU A 127 -10.04 -13.05 -9.66
CA GLU A 127 -9.98 -12.58 -8.26
C GLU A 127 -8.71 -11.78 -8.02
N GLY A 128 -7.56 -12.23 -8.54
CA GLY A 128 -6.31 -11.49 -8.49
C GLY A 128 -6.35 -10.15 -9.21
N GLU A 129 -7.00 -10.06 -10.37
CA GLU A 129 -7.15 -8.80 -11.11
C GLU A 129 -8.01 -7.78 -10.35
N ARG A 130 -9.13 -8.19 -9.76
CA ARG A 130 -9.97 -7.34 -8.91
C ARG A 130 -9.24 -6.91 -7.64
N LEU A 131 -8.54 -7.85 -7.02
CA LEU A 131 -7.77 -7.59 -5.80
C LEU A 131 -6.60 -6.63 -6.08
N LEU A 132 -5.95 -6.76 -7.24
CA LEU A 132 -4.86 -5.87 -7.66
C LEU A 132 -5.36 -4.44 -7.87
N ALA A 133 -6.55 -4.28 -8.44
CA ALA A 133 -7.19 -2.96 -8.54
C ALA A 133 -7.48 -2.34 -7.17
N LEU A 134 -7.98 -3.14 -6.22
CA LEU A 134 -8.32 -2.67 -4.87
C LEU A 134 -7.08 -2.34 -4.01
N ALA A 135 -6.07 -3.21 -4.05
CA ALA A 135 -4.91 -3.12 -3.16
C ALA A 135 -3.88 -2.08 -3.63
N HIS A 136 -3.88 -1.69 -4.90
CA HIS A 136 -2.90 -0.75 -5.43
C HIS A 136 -3.30 0.70 -5.15
N VAL A 137 -3.02 1.20 -3.96
CA VAL A 137 -3.32 2.58 -3.53
C VAL A 137 -2.11 3.24 -2.87
N SER A 138 -2.16 4.57 -2.75
CA SER A 138 -1.21 5.30 -1.91
C SER A 138 -1.44 4.96 -0.46
N ASN A 139 -0.36 4.84 0.29
CA ASN A 139 -0.43 4.64 1.73
C ASN A 139 -0.84 5.95 2.46
N PRO A 140 -1.42 5.87 3.66
CA PRO A 140 -1.89 7.03 4.40
C PRO A 140 -0.81 8.06 4.72
N ILE A 141 0.41 7.59 5.04
CA ILE A 141 1.53 8.47 5.39
C ILE A 141 1.86 9.38 4.21
N PHE A 142 1.93 8.83 3.01
CA PHE A 142 2.18 9.58 1.79
C PHE A 142 1.07 10.60 1.52
N LEU A 143 -0.21 10.20 1.60
CA LEU A 143 -1.33 11.10 1.31
C LEU A 143 -1.45 12.25 2.31
N VAL A 144 -1.31 11.98 3.61
CA VAL A 144 -1.52 13.00 4.63
C VAL A 144 -0.25 13.82 4.88
N ALA A 145 0.89 13.17 5.13
CA ALA A 145 2.11 13.86 5.51
C ALA A 145 2.82 14.47 4.30
N VAL A 146 3.00 13.72 3.21
CA VAL A 146 3.75 14.21 2.04
C VAL A 146 2.88 15.11 1.18
N VAL A 147 1.70 14.65 0.77
CA VAL A 147 0.83 15.43 -0.14
C VAL A 147 0.08 16.53 0.62
N GLY A 148 -0.64 16.18 1.69
CA GLY A 148 -1.41 17.15 2.47
C GLY A 148 -0.54 18.22 3.13
N VAL A 149 0.30 17.81 4.08
CA VAL A 149 1.16 18.74 4.85
C VAL A 149 2.34 19.23 4.01
N GLY A 150 3.06 18.32 3.35
CA GLY A 150 4.28 18.67 2.62
C GLY A 150 4.01 19.56 1.40
N PHE A 151 3.10 19.16 0.51
CA PHE A 151 2.87 19.82 -0.77
C PHE A 151 1.76 20.86 -0.72
N MET A 152 0.62 20.52 -0.13
CA MET A 152 -0.56 21.41 -0.08
C MET A 152 -0.60 22.32 1.16
N LYS A 153 0.32 22.13 2.11
CA LYS A 153 0.42 22.88 3.37
C LYS A 153 -0.87 22.82 4.22
N GLN A 154 -1.68 21.79 4.02
CA GLN A 154 -3.02 21.63 4.60
C GLN A 154 -3.26 20.15 4.93
N ALA A 155 -3.23 19.79 6.22
CA ALA A 155 -3.40 18.41 6.67
C ALA A 155 -4.83 17.88 6.47
N ASP A 156 -5.82 18.75 6.64
CA ASP A 156 -7.24 18.49 6.40
C ASP A 156 -7.49 18.06 4.95
N VAL A 157 -6.84 18.74 4.00
CA VAL A 157 -6.84 18.37 2.59
C VAL A 157 -6.22 17.00 2.36
N GLY A 158 -5.08 16.70 2.99
CA GLY A 158 -4.44 15.39 2.90
C GLY A 158 -5.35 14.24 3.36
N LEU A 159 -6.07 14.43 4.47
CA LEU A 159 -7.03 13.46 4.98
C LEU A 159 -8.22 13.28 4.03
N LEU A 160 -8.76 14.38 3.52
CA LEU A 160 -9.84 14.37 2.54
C LEU A 160 -9.46 13.57 1.30
N LEU A 161 -8.28 13.86 0.73
CA LEU A 161 -7.74 13.16 -0.42
C LEU A 161 -7.55 11.67 -0.12
N ALA A 162 -7.08 11.30 1.07
CA ALA A 162 -6.94 9.90 1.48
C ALA A 162 -8.29 9.15 1.48
N CYS A 163 -9.32 9.73 2.09
CA CYS A 163 -10.66 9.14 2.11
C CYS A 163 -11.21 8.94 0.70
N ILE A 164 -11.13 9.97 -0.16
CA ILE A 164 -11.62 9.88 -1.54
C ILE A 164 -10.85 8.84 -2.34
N HIS A 165 -9.53 8.83 -2.23
CA HIS A 165 -8.65 7.89 -2.92
C HIS A 165 -8.99 6.43 -2.56
N TRP A 166 -9.25 6.15 -1.29
CA TRP A 166 -9.63 4.80 -0.86
C TRP A 166 -11.06 4.41 -1.23
N ILE A 167 -12.02 5.32 -1.12
CA ILE A 167 -13.40 5.09 -1.55
C ILE A 167 -13.44 4.80 -3.05
N THR A 168 -12.73 5.58 -3.86
CA THR A 168 -12.73 5.42 -5.32
C THR A 168 -11.97 4.16 -5.75
N ALA A 169 -10.95 3.72 -5.02
CA ALA A 169 -10.34 2.40 -5.20
C ALA A 169 -11.35 1.26 -4.96
N LEU A 170 -12.14 1.37 -3.88
CA LEU A 170 -13.19 0.40 -3.57
C LEU A 170 -14.28 0.39 -4.64
N LEU A 171 -14.77 1.56 -5.05
CA LEU A 171 -15.76 1.71 -6.11
C LEU A 171 -15.27 1.11 -7.43
N THR A 172 -14.00 1.33 -7.79
CA THR A 172 -13.35 0.72 -8.95
C THR A 172 -13.40 -0.80 -8.87
N ALA A 173 -13.03 -1.39 -7.74
CA ALA A 173 -13.03 -2.84 -7.56
C ALA A 173 -14.45 -3.44 -7.57
N VAL A 174 -15.44 -2.73 -7.01
CA VAL A 174 -16.86 -3.11 -7.07
C VAL A 174 -17.38 -3.05 -8.51
N PHE A 175 -17.01 -2.02 -9.28
CA PHE A 175 -17.36 -1.90 -10.68
C PHE A 175 -16.79 -3.06 -11.52
N LEU A 176 -15.52 -3.42 -11.32
CA LEU A 176 -14.92 -4.59 -11.96
C LEU A 176 -15.64 -5.89 -11.59
N ARG A 177 -16.07 -6.03 -10.32
CA ARG A 177 -16.91 -7.16 -9.90
C ARG A 177 -18.24 -7.22 -10.64
N MET A 178 -18.86 -6.08 -10.96
CA MET A 178 -20.12 -6.03 -11.69
C MET A 178 -19.92 -6.50 -13.13
N ILE A 179 -18.86 -6.06 -13.79
CA ILE A 179 -18.50 -6.46 -15.17
C ILE A 179 -18.15 -7.95 -15.25
N ASP A 180 -17.39 -8.45 -14.28
CA ASP A 180 -16.85 -9.81 -14.30
C ASP A 180 -17.90 -10.92 -14.09
N GLY A 181 -19.15 -10.56 -13.77
CA GLY A 181 -20.25 -11.51 -13.57
C GLY A 181 -20.01 -12.46 -12.39
N ARG A 182 -20.94 -13.41 -12.18
CA ARG A 182 -20.73 -14.53 -11.23
C ARG A 182 -20.08 -15.67 -11.99
N GLN A 183 -18.76 -15.73 -12.04
CA GLN A 183 -18.11 -16.98 -12.46
C GLN A 183 -18.31 -18.05 -11.38
N LYS A 184 -18.74 -19.25 -11.80
CA LYS A 184 -18.65 -20.47 -10.98
C LYS A 184 -17.17 -20.87 -10.90
N VAL A 185 -16.37 -20.12 -10.15
CA VAL A 185 -15.03 -20.58 -9.82
C VAL A 185 -15.22 -21.76 -8.85
N ALA A 186 -14.58 -22.89 -9.16
CA ALA A 186 -14.32 -23.97 -8.21
C ALA A 186 -13.28 -23.48 -7.20
N THR A 187 -13.56 -22.38 -6.51
CA THR A 187 -12.78 -22.01 -5.33
C THR A 187 -13.14 -23.05 -4.30
N VAL A 188 -12.14 -23.63 -3.64
CA VAL A 188 -12.27 -24.40 -2.40
C VAL A 188 -12.95 -23.48 -1.40
N SER A 189 -14.27 -23.46 -1.48
CA SER A 189 -15.15 -22.58 -0.75
C SER A 189 -15.80 -23.50 0.25
N SER A 190 -15.21 -23.53 1.45
CA SER A 190 -15.86 -24.06 2.65
C SER A 190 -17.28 -23.50 2.82
N PHE A 191 -17.56 -22.34 2.20
CA PHE A 191 -18.86 -21.66 2.19
C PHE A 191 -19.90 -22.20 1.19
N LYS A 192 -19.52 -22.90 0.11
CA LYS A 192 -20.49 -23.44 -0.86
C LYS A 192 -21.05 -24.81 -0.45
N TYR A 193 -20.31 -25.57 0.36
CA TYR A 193 -20.87 -26.72 1.08
C TYR A 193 -21.90 -26.27 2.14
N LEU A 194 -21.64 -25.14 2.81
CA LEU A 194 -22.42 -24.51 3.89
C LEU A 194 -23.91 -24.23 3.58
N SER A 195 -24.30 -24.13 2.31
CA SER A 195 -25.71 -23.90 1.90
C SER A 195 -26.41 -25.16 1.38
N ARG A 196 -25.67 -26.21 1.03
CA ARG A 196 -26.23 -27.45 0.46
C ARG A 196 -26.33 -28.59 1.49
N SER A 197 -25.60 -28.53 2.60
CA SER A 197 -25.66 -29.52 3.68
C SER A 197 -26.77 -29.28 4.70
N ARG A 198 -27.61 -28.25 4.55
CA ARG A 198 -28.79 -28.04 5.42
C ARG A 198 -30.02 -28.86 4.97
N THR A 199 -30.00 -29.48 3.79
CA THR A 199 -31.14 -30.22 3.21
C THR A 199 -30.76 -31.59 2.64
N MET A 200 -29.60 -32.15 2.98
CA MET A 200 -29.16 -33.43 2.40
C MET A 200 -29.30 -34.54 3.44
N GLU A 201 -30.30 -35.41 3.26
CA GLU A 201 -30.26 -36.76 3.81
C GLU A 201 -28.97 -37.43 3.35
N LEU A 202 -28.26 -38.04 4.31
CA LEU A 202 -26.95 -38.67 4.12
C LEU A 202 -27.01 -39.74 3.01
N PRO A 203 -26.28 -39.59 1.89
CA PRO A 203 -26.05 -40.71 0.99
C PRO A 203 -25.12 -41.70 1.66
N SER A 204 -25.44 -42.99 1.53
CA SER A 204 -24.65 -44.10 2.04
C SER A 204 -23.23 -44.12 1.47
N THR A 205 -22.28 -44.08 2.40
CA THR A 205 -20.88 -44.54 2.34
C THR A 205 -20.35 -45.04 1.00
N SER A 206 -19.50 -44.25 0.34
CA SER A 206 -18.18 -44.70 -0.15
C SER A 206 -17.37 -43.52 -0.69
N SER A 207 -16.15 -43.37 -0.16
CA SER A 207 -15.10 -42.37 -0.49
C SER A 207 -15.34 -40.90 -0.07
N ILE A 208 -15.40 -40.64 1.23
CA ILE A 208 -15.16 -39.28 1.75
C ILE A 208 -13.65 -39.03 1.74
N HIS A 209 -13.18 -38.06 0.94
CA HIS A 209 -11.76 -37.68 0.96
C HIS A 209 -11.38 -37.07 2.34
N PRO A 210 -10.18 -37.35 2.89
CA PRO A 210 -9.75 -36.82 4.20
C PRO A 210 -9.90 -35.30 4.33
N THR A 211 -9.73 -34.58 3.22
CA THR A 211 -9.87 -33.12 3.09
C THR A 211 -11.31 -32.64 3.30
N GLU A 212 -12.30 -33.42 2.89
CA GLU A 212 -13.72 -33.09 3.04
C GLU A 212 -14.20 -33.28 4.49
N LEU A 213 -13.65 -34.30 5.17
CA LEU A 213 -13.91 -34.55 6.58
C LEU A 213 -13.34 -33.44 7.48
N ALA A 214 -12.11 -32.99 7.19
CA ALA A 214 -11.46 -31.88 7.90
C ALA A 214 -12.19 -30.54 7.67
N ALA A 215 -12.67 -30.28 6.46
CA ALA A 215 -13.47 -29.10 6.13
C ALA A 215 -14.83 -29.10 6.86
N ALA A 216 -15.52 -30.24 6.92
CA ALA A 216 -16.78 -30.39 7.65
C ALA A 216 -16.61 -30.24 9.18
N GLN A 217 -15.50 -30.71 9.74
CA GLN A 217 -15.17 -30.52 11.15
C GLN A 217 -14.83 -29.05 11.48
N SER A 218 -14.16 -28.33 10.58
CA SER A 218 -13.83 -26.91 10.77
C SER A 218 -15.05 -25.98 10.88
N LEU A 219 -16.22 -26.43 10.38
CA LEU A 219 -17.49 -25.69 10.46
C LEU A 219 -18.18 -25.80 11.83
N LYS A 220 -17.78 -26.77 12.67
CA LYS A 220 -18.29 -26.91 14.05
C LYS A 220 -17.52 -26.03 15.05
N LEU A 221 -16.40 -25.45 14.64
CA LEU A 221 -15.57 -24.60 15.49
C LEU A 221 -16.17 -23.20 15.61
N SER A 222 -16.01 -22.58 16.79
CA SER A 222 -16.37 -21.18 16.98
C SER A 222 -15.55 -20.27 16.06
N PHE A 223 -16.04 -19.05 15.78
CA PHE A 223 -15.34 -18.13 14.88
C PHE A 223 -13.88 -17.93 15.28
N SER A 224 -13.62 -17.65 16.56
CA SER A 224 -12.27 -17.42 17.05
C SER A 224 -11.40 -18.68 16.97
N GLN A 225 -11.96 -19.87 17.21
CA GLN A 225 -11.25 -21.14 17.00
C GLN A 225 -10.85 -21.32 15.53
N ARG A 226 -11.74 -21.01 14.58
CA ARG A 226 -11.40 -21.07 13.14
C ARG A 226 -10.24 -20.15 12.78
N VAL A 227 -10.22 -18.92 13.32
CA VAL A 227 -9.13 -17.97 13.10
C VAL A 227 -7.81 -18.54 13.64
N LEU A 228 -7.79 -19.00 14.90
CA LEU A 228 -6.60 -19.57 15.53
C LEU A 228 -6.09 -20.83 14.83
N THR A 229 -6.99 -21.77 14.51
CA THR A 229 -6.63 -22.99 13.81
C THR A 229 -6.06 -22.68 12.43
N SER A 230 -6.61 -21.70 11.70
CA SER A 230 -6.07 -21.31 10.39
C SER A 230 -4.67 -20.69 10.49
N MET A 231 -4.41 -19.91 11.55
CA MET A 231 -3.09 -19.33 11.83
C MET A 231 -2.07 -20.41 12.15
N GLU A 232 -2.43 -21.31 13.07
CA GLU A 232 -1.56 -22.38 13.53
C GLU A 232 -1.24 -23.37 12.39
N GLN A 233 -2.24 -23.75 11.59
CA GLN A 233 -2.02 -24.57 10.40
C GLN A 233 -1.06 -23.90 9.41
N ALA A 234 -1.20 -22.59 9.18
CA ALA A 234 -0.28 -21.85 8.31
C ALA A 234 1.15 -21.80 8.89
N ARG A 235 1.28 -21.62 10.21
CA ARG A 235 2.57 -21.63 10.91
C ARG A 235 3.25 -23.01 10.82
N GLN A 236 2.48 -24.07 10.99
CA GLN A 236 2.96 -25.46 10.88
C GLN A 236 3.37 -25.81 9.44
N MET A 237 2.62 -25.34 8.44
CA MET A 237 2.98 -25.52 7.03
C MET A 237 4.25 -24.76 6.63
N ASP A 238 4.51 -23.60 7.24
CA ASP A 238 5.73 -22.82 6.98
C ASP A 238 6.97 -23.50 7.58
N GLY A 239 6.89 -23.94 8.85
CA GLY A 239 7.91 -24.77 9.51
C GLY A 239 9.30 -24.13 9.72
N ARG A 240 9.58 -22.94 9.17
CA ARG A 240 10.88 -22.28 9.29
C ARG A 240 11.12 -21.75 10.72
N PRO A 241 12.37 -21.85 11.23
CA PRO A 241 12.72 -21.29 12.53
C PRO A 241 12.71 -19.75 12.53
N ILE A 242 12.45 -19.15 13.69
CA ILE A 242 12.24 -17.70 13.81
C ILE A 242 13.42 -16.85 13.32
N GLY A 243 14.66 -17.30 13.58
CA GLY A 243 15.86 -16.59 13.12
C GLY A 243 15.98 -16.55 11.60
N ARG A 244 15.66 -17.65 10.92
CA ARG A 244 15.62 -17.71 9.45
C ARG A 244 14.53 -16.80 8.89
N LEU A 245 13.36 -16.77 9.54
CA LEU A 245 12.25 -15.92 9.15
C LEU A 245 12.59 -14.44 9.27
N LEU A 246 13.25 -14.05 10.36
CA LEU A 246 13.69 -12.68 10.56
C LEU A 246 14.69 -12.25 9.47
N GLY A 247 15.70 -13.09 9.20
CA GLY A 247 16.69 -12.81 8.15
C GLY A 247 16.07 -12.71 6.75
N GLU A 248 15.17 -13.63 6.39
CA GLU A 248 14.47 -13.62 5.11
C GLU A 248 13.49 -12.44 4.98
N ALA A 249 12.81 -12.06 6.08
CA ALA A 249 11.92 -10.91 6.13
C ALA A 249 12.68 -9.58 5.90
N VAL A 250 13.80 -9.38 6.58
CA VAL A 250 14.66 -8.20 6.40
C VAL A 250 15.22 -8.16 4.98
N SER A 251 15.75 -9.27 4.48
CA SER A 251 16.33 -9.33 3.13
C SER A 251 15.28 -9.02 2.05
N SER A 252 14.08 -9.61 2.16
CA SER A 252 12.99 -9.36 1.22
C SER A 252 12.53 -7.89 1.25
N ALA A 253 12.39 -7.32 2.45
CA ALA A 253 12.01 -5.92 2.62
C ALA A 253 13.04 -4.96 1.99
N VAL A 254 14.34 -5.19 2.23
CA VAL A 254 15.42 -4.40 1.64
C VAL A 254 15.40 -4.53 0.10
N GLN A 255 15.25 -5.73 -0.44
CA GLN A 255 15.17 -5.93 -1.89
C GLN A 255 14.00 -5.14 -2.51
N THR A 256 12.82 -5.18 -1.90
CA THR A 256 11.65 -4.41 -2.34
C THR A 256 11.92 -2.90 -2.25
N LEU A 257 12.60 -2.41 -1.20
CA LEU A 257 12.97 -1.00 -1.08
C LEU A 257 14.00 -0.55 -2.10
N MET A 258 15.01 -1.37 -2.39
CA MET A 258 16.02 -1.09 -3.40
C MET A 258 15.39 -1.03 -4.80
N MET A 259 14.42 -1.91 -5.08
CA MET A 259 13.64 -1.84 -6.31
C MET A 259 12.88 -0.50 -6.41
N ILE A 260 12.15 -0.10 -5.35
CA ILE A 260 11.42 1.17 -5.31
C ILE A 260 12.37 2.35 -5.54
N GLY A 261 13.51 2.38 -4.85
CA GLY A 261 14.52 3.45 -4.99
C GLY A 261 15.11 3.51 -6.38
N GLY A 262 15.44 2.35 -6.96
CA GLY A 262 15.91 2.24 -8.35
C GLY A 262 14.93 2.84 -9.36
N TYR A 263 13.63 2.53 -9.22
CA TYR A 263 12.60 3.13 -10.07
C TYR A 263 12.47 4.63 -9.85
N ILE A 264 12.49 5.12 -8.61
CA ILE A 264 12.41 6.57 -8.33
C ILE A 264 13.57 7.30 -9.00
N MET A 265 14.81 6.86 -8.77
CA MET A 265 16.00 7.48 -9.37
C MET A 265 15.95 7.47 -10.91
N MET A 266 15.59 6.33 -11.51
CA MET A 266 15.47 6.20 -12.96
C MET A 266 14.42 7.15 -13.53
N PHE A 267 13.23 7.21 -12.92
CA PHE A 267 12.15 8.08 -13.38
C PHE A 267 12.44 9.56 -13.13
N SER A 268 13.16 9.93 -12.07
CA SER A 268 13.65 11.30 -11.88
C SER A 268 14.54 11.75 -13.03
N VAL A 269 15.48 10.90 -13.46
CA VAL A 269 16.33 11.19 -14.63
C VAL A 269 15.51 11.27 -15.91
N LEU A 270 14.61 10.30 -16.14
CA LEU A 270 13.78 10.26 -17.34
C LEU A 270 12.89 11.50 -17.45
N ILE A 271 12.26 11.93 -16.36
CA ILE A 271 11.44 13.14 -16.33
C ILE A 271 12.30 14.37 -16.64
N GLN A 272 13.48 14.47 -16.02
CA GLN A 272 14.36 15.62 -16.25
C GLN A 272 14.83 15.69 -17.71
N VAL A 273 15.20 14.56 -18.30
CA VAL A 273 15.56 14.45 -19.71
C VAL A 273 14.38 14.80 -20.62
N ALA A 274 13.19 14.25 -20.35
CA ALA A 274 12.01 14.50 -21.17
C ALA A 274 11.63 15.99 -21.19
N ARG A 275 11.83 16.71 -20.07
CA ARG A 275 11.64 18.16 -19.99
C ARG A 275 12.59 18.95 -20.89
N LEU A 276 13.81 18.45 -21.07
CA LEU A 276 14.83 19.11 -21.90
C LEU A 276 14.63 18.81 -23.39
N ALA A 277 14.08 17.63 -23.71
CA ALA A 277 13.86 17.17 -25.07
C ALA A 277 12.52 17.63 -25.69
N LEU A 278 11.49 17.88 -24.87
CA LEU A 278 10.15 18.24 -25.34
C LEU A 278 9.91 19.76 -25.32
N PRO A 279 9.17 20.32 -26.29
CA PRO A 279 8.80 21.74 -26.31
C PRO A 279 8.04 22.13 -25.04
N SER A 280 8.34 23.33 -24.50
CA SER A 280 7.74 23.86 -23.26
C SER A 280 6.20 23.97 -23.28
N THR A 281 5.59 23.83 -24.46
CA THR A 281 4.14 23.83 -24.69
C THR A 281 3.46 22.49 -24.36
N MET A 282 4.17 21.36 -24.35
CA MET A 282 3.64 20.11 -23.79
C MET A 282 3.73 20.18 -22.26
N GLY A 283 2.68 20.71 -21.65
CA GLY A 283 2.66 21.20 -20.28
C GLY A 283 3.33 20.30 -19.23
N ASN A 284 4.22 20.90 -18.45
CA ASN A 284 4.94 20.32 -17.31
C ASN A 284 4.03 19.52 -16.35
N LEU A 285 2.76 19.92 -16.23
CA LEU A 285 1.76 19.29 -15.37
C LEU A 285 1.36 17.87 -15.85
N LEU A 286 1.16 17.67 -17.16
CA LEU A 286 0.76 16.38 -17.71
C LEU A 286 1.92 15.38 -17.71
N MET A 287 3.13 15.82 -18.04
CA MET A 287 4.29 14.93 -18.10
C MET A 287 4.69 14.38 -16.73
N ASN A 288 4.68 15.21 -15.68
CA ASN A 288 5.06 14.76 -14.35
C ASN A 288 4.03 13.76 -13.79
N GLY A 289 2.73 14.12 -13.85
CA GLY A 289 1.66 13.27 -13.33
C GLY A 289 1.52 11.93 -14.06
N LEU A 290 1.77 11.90 -15.37
CA LEU A 290 1.70 10.65 -16.14
C LEU A 290 2.86 9.71 -15.82
N LEU A 291 4.07 10.24 -15.62
CA LEU A 291 5.28 9.44 -15.45
C LEU A 291 5.48 8.98 -14.00
N GLU A 292 5.31 9.87 -13.02
CA GLU A 292 5.64 9.59 -11.63
C GLU A 292 4.70 10.34 -10.66
N VAL A 293 4.19 9.61 -9.68
CA VAL A 293 3.12 10.10 -8.78
C VAL A 293 3.58 11.19 -7.82
N ASN A 294 4.79 11.09 -7.25
CA ASN A 294 5.30 12.04 -6.26
C ASN A 294 5.56 13.42 -6.88
N LEU A 295 6.32 13.46 -7.98
CA LEU A 295 6.64 14.68 -8.73
C LEU A 295 5.40 15.27 -9.40
N GLY A 296 4.50 14.42 -9.88
CA GLY A 296 3.20 14.82 -10.40
C GLY A 296 2.37 15.58 -9.38
N ALA A 297 2.16 14.98 -8.20
CA ALA A 297 1.42 15.59 -7.11
C ALA A 297 2.07 16.92 -6.67
N PHE A 298 3.38 16.94 -6.44
CA PHE A 298 4.12 18.14 -6.05
C PHE A 298 3.96 19.29 -7.06
N THR A 299 4.08 18.98 -8.37
CA THR A 299 3.98 19.99 -9.43
C THR A 299 2.58 20.59 -9.49
N ILE A 300 1.53 19.76 -9.40
CA ILE A 300 0.15 20.24 -9.40
C ILE A 300 -0.15 21.06 -8.14
N SER A 301 0.31 20.61 -6.97
CA SER A 301 0.13 21.33 -5.71
C SER A 301 0.85 22.68 -5.68
N SER A 302 1.99 22.80 -6.37
CA SER A 302 2.78 24.05 -6.41
C SER A 302 2.36 25.00 -7.53
N ALA A 303 1.53 24.56 -8.48
CA ALA A 303 1.06 25.39 -9.58
C ALA A 303 -0.08 26.32 -9.14
N ALA A 304 -0.12 27.53 -9.71
CA ALA A 304 -1.18 28.49 -9.45
C ALA A 304 -2.43 28.15 -10.27
N PHE A 305 -3.47 27.65 -9.60
CA PHE A 305 -4.79 27.41 -10.19
C PHE A 305 -5.81 28.42 -9.66
N ASN A 306 -6.75 28.84 -10.52
CA ASN A 306 -7.83 29.75 -10.14
C ASN A 306 -8.90 29.09 -9.24
N SER A 307 -8.97 27.75 -9.25
CA SER A 307 -9.91 26.95 -8.45
C SER A 307 -9.14 25.90 -7.66
N SER A 308 -9.27 25.97 -6.32
CA SER A 308 -8.68 24.99 -5.41
C SER A 308 -9.34 23.61 -5.56
N GLU A 309 -10.62 23.58 -5.92
CA GLU A 309 -11.40 22.37 -6.18
C GLU A 309 -10.84 21.61 -7.36
N PHE A 310 -10.58 22.32 -8.46
CA PHE A 310 -10.00 21.74 -9.66
C PHE A 310 -8.57 21.26 -9.43
N GLN A 311 -7.75 22.05 -8.73
CA GLN A 311 -6.38 21.66 -8.36
C GLN A 311 -6.38 20.38 -7.54
N ALA A 312 -7.20 20.29 -6.49
CA ALA A 312 -7.27 19.10 -5.65
C ALA A 312 -7.80 17.88 -6.41
N ALA A 313 -8.77 18.07 -7.31
CA ALA A 313 -9.25 16.99 -8.17
C ALA A 313 -8.16 16.43 -9.09
N LEU A 314 -7.31 17.31 -9.67
CA LEU A 314 -6.14 16.89 -10.45
C LEU A 314 -5.11 16.13 -9.61
N VAL A 315 -4.81 16.61 -8.39
CA VAL A 315 -3.91 15.90 -7.46
C VAL A 315 -4.46 14.50 -7.16
N SER A 316 -5.74 14.40 -6.80
CA SER A 316 -6.44 13.14 -6.52
C SER A 316 -6.37 12.17 -7.71
N ALA A 317 -6.59 12.67 -8.93
CA ALA A 317 -6.51 11.88 -10.15
C ALA A 317 -5.10 11.33 -10.41
N VAL A 318 -4.06 12.14 -10.21
CA VAL A 318 -2.66 11.71 -10.39
C VAL A 318 -2.26 10.67 -9.34
N LEU A 319 -2.69 10.84 -8.09
CA LEU A 319 -2.50 9.83 -7.04
C LEU A 319 -3.16 8.50 -7.42
N ALA A 320 -4.40 8.56 -7.90
CA ALA A 320 -5.16 7.39 -8.36
C ALA A 320 -4.66 6.82 -9.71
N TRP A 321 -3.90 7.57 -10.50
CA TRP A 321 -3.21 7.06 -11.68
C TRP A 321 -1.93 6.29 -11.32
N SER A 322 -1.25 6.71 -10.24
CA SER A 322 0.02 6.20 -9.69
C SER A 322 1.28 6.29 -10.58
N GLY A 323 1.16 6.81 -11.81
CA GLY A 323 2.28 7.06 -12.71
C GLY A 323 2.80 5.80 -13.42
N ILE A 324 3.36 5.98 -14.62
CA ILE A 324 3.93 4.88 -15.42
C ILE A 324 5.01 4.10 -14.64
N SER A 325 5.74 4.76 -13.74
CA SER A 325 6.70 4.10 -12.84
C SER A 325 6.09 2.98 -11.99
N SER A 326 4.94 3.24 -11.36
CA SER A 326 4.21 2.24 -10.57
C SER A 326 3.60 1.17 -11.46
N HIS A 327 3.16 1.53 -12.68
CA HIS A 327 2.68 0.53 -13.65
C HIS A 327 3.76 -0.46 -14.06
N LEU A 328 4.98 0.00 -14.33
CA LEU A 328 6.11 -0.87 -14.67
C LEU A 328 6.52 -1.75 -13.48
N GLN A 329 6.51 -1.20 -12.26
CA GLN A 329 6.72 -1.98 -11.03
C GLN A 329 5.72 -3.13 -10.93
N VAL A 330 4.43 -2.85 -11.02
CA VAL A 330 3.37 -3.88 -10.98
C VAL A 330 3.53 -4.87 -12.13
N HIS A 331 3.80 -4.38 -13.35
CA HIS A 331 3.98 -5.23 -14.52
C HIS A 331 5.11 -6.24 -14.30
N SER A 332 6.23 -5.82 -13.73
CA SER A 332 7.38 -6.69 -13.43
C SER A 332 7.03 -7.78 -12.41
N LEU A 333 6.23 -7.45 -11.38
CA LEU A 333 5.81 -8.36 -10.32
C LEU A 333 4.79 -9.39 -10.83
N ILE A 334 3.80 -8.96 -11.62
CA ILE A 334 2.74 -9.87 -12.11
C ILE A 334 3.16 -10.69 -13.33
N LYS A 335 4.31 -10.38 -13.96
CA LYS A 335 4.82 -11.10 -15.15
C LYS A 335 5.05 -12.60 -14.90
N GLN A 336 5.31 -12.97 -13.65
CA GLN A 336 5.45 -14.36 -13.22
C GLN A 336 4.10 -15.08 -13.05
N THR A 337 2.99 -14.43 -13.42
CA THR A 337 1.62 -14.95 -13.28
C THR A 337 0.87 -14.82 -14.60
N ASP A 338 -0.36 -15.34 -14.65
CA ASP A 338 -1.25 -15.13 -15.78
C ASP A 338 -2.12 -13.86 -15.65
N LEU A 339 -1.95 -13.00 -14.64
CA LEU A 339 -2.77 -11.78 -14.47
C LEU A 339 -2.66 -10.83 -15.68
N ARG A 340 -3.79 -10.29 -16.16
CA ARG A 340 -3.79 -9.39 -17.33
C ARG A 340 -3.45 -7.97 -16.90
N TYR A 341 -2.29 -7.49 -17.36
CA TYR A 341 -1.89 -6.10 -17.16
C TYR A 341 -2.93 -5.10 -17.68
N TRP A 342 -3.57 -5.35 -18.85
CA TRP A 342 -4.54 -4.40 -19.39
C TRP A 342 -5.74 -4.15 -18.45
N ARG A 343 -6.16 -5.16 -17.69
CA ARG A 343 -7.26 -5.01 -16.72
C ARG A 343 -6.85 -4.13 -15.55
N PHE A 344 -5.61 -4.29 -15.09
CA PHE A 344 -5.04 -3.37 -14.11
C PHE A 344 -4.98 -1.94 -14.66
N PHE A 345 -4.46 -1.77 -15.88
CA PHE A 345 -4.39 -0.46 -16.55
C PHE A 345 -5.77 0.23 -16.65
N ALA A 346 -6.78 -0.49 -17.14
CA ALA A 346 -8.14 0.02 -17.23
C ALA A 346 -8.73 0.36 -15.85
N ALA A 347 -8.44 -0.44 -14.83
CA ALA A 347 -8.84 -0.15 -13.46
C ALA A 347 -8.19 1.14 -12.93
N ARG A 348 -6.92 1.41 -13.27
CA ARG A 348 -6.24 2.66 -12.89
C ARG A 348 -6.84 3.89 -13.57
N LEU A 349 -7.20 3.79 -14.85
CA LEU A 349 -7.90 4.88 -15.54
C LEU A 349 -9.27 5.16 -14.91
N LEU A 350 -10.03 4.11 -14.61
CA LEU A 350 -11.32 4.27 -13.92
C LEU A 350 -11.15 4.87 -12.53
N HIS A 351 -10.17 4.39 -11.76
CA HIS A 351 -9.87 4.92 -10.43
C HIS A 351 -9.49 6.41 -10.49
N ALA A 352 -8.62 6.80 -11.42
CA ALA A 352 -8.24 8.20 -11.63
C ALA A 352 -9.43 9.09 -12.01
N LEU A 353 -10.30 8.60 -12.90
CA LEU A 353 -11.51 9.31 -13.29
C LEU A 353 -12.48 9.49 -12.11
N LEU A 354 -12.73 8.42 -11.35
CA LEU A 354 -13.59 8.46 -10.17
C LEU A 354 -13.02 9.38 -9.08
N ALA A 355 -11.70 9.32 -8.84
CA ALA A 355 -11.01 10.18 -7.89
C ALA A 355 -11.14 11.66 -8.29
N PHE A 356 -10.95 11.98 -9.58
CA PHE A 356 -11.15 13.33 -10.10
C PHE A 356 -12.58 13.82 -9.87
N ILE A 357 -13.58 13.08 -10.36
CA ILE A 357 -14.99 13.48 -10.30
C ILE A 357 -15.45 13.60 -8.86
N LEU A 358 -15.15 12.62 -8.00
CA LEU A 358 -15.60 12.62 -6.62
C LEU A 358 -14.94 13.75 -5.83
N THR A 359 -13.66 14.02 -6.06
CA THR A 359 -12.98 15.17 -5.43
C THR A 359 -13.60 16.47 -5.88
N TYR A 360 -13.80 16.68 -7.18
CA TYR A 360 -14.34 17.93 -7.71
C TYR A 360 -15.75 18.22 -7.20
N VAL A 361 -16.63 17.21 -7.20
CA VAL A 361 -18.04 17.36 -6.78
C VAL A 361 -18.17 17.49 -5.25
N CYS A 362 -17.42 16.69 -4.49
CA CYS A 362 -17.58 16.65 -3.03
C CYS A 362 -16.63 17.59 -2.28
N TRP A 363 -15.77 18.36 -2.96
CA TRP A 363 -14.74 19.19 -2.32
C TRP A 363 -15.29 20.11 -1.24
N LYS A 364 -16.22 21.00 -1.60
CA LYS A 364 -16.80 22.00 -0.68
C LYS A 364 -17.54 21.36 0.51
N PRO A 365 -18.51 20.44 0.31
CA PRO A 365 -19.24 19.87 1.45
C PRO A 365 -18.33 19.04 2.37
N LEU A 366 -17.37 18.30 1.82
CA LEU A 366 -16.48 17.47 2.62
C LEU A 366 -15.45 18.30 3.39
N LEU A 367 -14.93 19.37 2.80
CA LEU A 367 -14.04 20.31 3.49
C LEU A 367 -14.77 21.05 4.61
N ALA A 368 -16.02 21.47 4.38
CA ALA A 368 -16.86 22.08 5.40
C ALA A 368 -17.11 21.11 6.57
N LEU A 369 -17.42 19.84 6.28
CA LEU A 369 -17.61 18.81 7.30
C LEU A 369 -16.34 18.62 8.14
N ILE A 370 -15.19 18.38 7.50
CA ILE A 370 -13.93 18.14 8.22
C ILE A 370 -13.56 19.35 9.10
N ARG A 371 -13.69 20.57 8.58
CA ARG A 371 -13.39 21.79 9.35
C ARG A 371 -14.37 22.05 10.47
N SER A 372 -15.65 21.73 10.30
CA SER A 372 -16.64 21.79 11.39
C SER A 372 -16.36 20.78 12.51
N THR A 373 -15.83 19.60 12.18
CA THR A 373 -15.44 18.60 13.18
C THR A 373 -14.09 18.92 13.83
N ALA A 374 -13.17 19.58 13.12
CA ALA A 374 -11.89 20.02 13.66
C ALA A 374 -12.05 21.20 14.65
N ALA A 375 -13.11 22.00 14.50
CA ALA A 375 -13.52 22.99 15.51
C ALA A 375 -14.06 22.35 16.80
N VAL A 376 -14.33 21.04 16.80
CA VAL A 376 -14.62 20.21 17.98
C VAL A 376 -13.38 19.36 18.26
N ALA A 377 -12.24 20.02 18.50
CA ALA A 377 -11.10 19.32 19.08
C ALA A 377 -11.51 18.80 20.47
N PRO A 378 -11.10 17.58 20.85
CA PRO A 378 -11.43 17.07 22.16
C PRO A 378 -10.83 17.97 23.26
N VAL A 379 -11.59 18.16 24.36
CA VAL A 379 -11.29 18.98 25.55
C VAL A 379 -9.89 18.76 26.16
N TRP A 380 -9.20 17.67 25.81
CA TRP A 380 -7.84 17.37 26.25
C TRP A 380 -6.75 18.15 25.47
N ALA A 381 -7.09 18.84 24.38
CA ALA A 381 -6.16 19.74 23.68
C ALA A 381 -5.84 21.02 24.48
N ASP A 382 -6.75 21.45 25.38
CA ASP A 382 -6.53 22.59 26.28
C ASP A 382 -5.82 22.18 27.59
N ALA A 383 -5.51 20.90 27.77
CA ALA A 383 -4.89 20.36 28.99
C ALA A 383 -3.37 20.17 28.89
N ALA A 384 -2.71 20.79 27.90
CA ALA A 384 -1.26 20.94 27.93
C ALA A 384 -0.92 22.14 28.84
N PRO A 385 -0.31 21.95 30.02
CA PRO A 385 0.11 23.07 30.84
C PRO A 385 1.09 23.93 30.02
N ALA A 386 0.85 25.24 30.00
CA ALA A 386 1.70 26.20 29.34
C ALA A 386 3.17 25.94 29.72
N ALA A 387 4.00 25.62 28.72
CA ALA A 387 5.42 25.43 28.93
C ALA A 387 5.99 26.69 29.61
N PRO A 388 6.77 26.57 30.69
CA PRO A 388 7.34 27.73 31.36
C PRO A 388 8.24 28.48 30.37
N ALA A 389 8.12 29.81 30.37
CA ALA A 389 8.94 30.67 29.54
C ALA A 389 10.42 30.32 29.69
N ALA A 390 11.07 29.99 28.57
CA ALA A 390 12.49 29.69 28.55
C ALA A 390 13.28 30.89 29.13
N PRO A 391 14.29 30.65 29.99
CA PRO A 391 15.07 31.73 30.55
C PRO A 391 15.82 32.46 29.43
N THR A 392 15.51 33.73 29.25
CA THR A 392 16.29 34.66 28.44
C THR A 392 17.66 34.85 29.07
N GLY A 393 18.69 34.27 28.45
CA GLY A 393 20.08 34.64 28.72
C GLY A 393 21.01 33.48 28.95
N ILE A 394 21.47 32.84 27.86
CA ILE A 394 22.88 32.44 27.72
C ILE A 394 23.26 32.73 26.27
N GLY A 395 24.12 33.73 26.06
CA GLY A 395 24.64 34.05 24.75
C GLY A 395 25.53 32.92 24.24
N ILE A 396 25.11 32.30 23.13
CA ILE A 396 26.02 31.55 22.25
C ILE A 396 25.90 32.20 20.88
N ALA A 397 27.02 32.80 20.48
CA ALA A 397 27.17 33.55 19.25
C ALA A 397 26.78 32.70 18.02
N ALA A 398 26.12 33.35 17.08
CA ALA A 398 25.86 32.82 15.75
C ALA A 398 27.18 32.41 15.08
N HIS A 399 27.38 31.11 14.88
CA HIS A 399 28.34 30.59 13.90
C HIS A 399 27.56 29.80 12.85
N SER A 400 27.64 30.31 11.62
CA SER A 400 27.11 29.73 10.39
C SER A 400 27.81 28.41 10.08
N HIS A 401 27.31 27.31 10.64
CA HIS A 401 27.70 25.96 10.23
C HIS A 401 26.48 25.19 9.76
N HIS A 402 26.62 24.60 8.56
CA HIS A 402 25.59 23.83 7.89
C HIS A 402 25.06 22.68 8.79
N PRO A 403 23.74 22.47 8.88
CA PRO A 403 23.13 21.38 9.66
C PRO A 403 23.54 19.97 9.21
N SER A 404 24.21 19.83 8.07
CA SER A 404 24.72 18.57 7.54
C SER A 404 25.97 18.02 8.27
N MET A 405 26.76 18.86 8.93
CA MET A 405 27.99 18.41 9.61
C MET A 405 27.69 17.76 10.98
N TYR A 406 26.69 18.25 11.71
CA TYR A 406 26.21 17.62 12.95
C TYR A 406 25.51 16.27 12.69
N LEU A 407 24.91 16.09 11.50
CA LEU A 407 24.27 14.83 11.09
C LEU A 407 25.29 13.69 10.94
N LEU A 408 26.43 13.97 10.32
CA LEU A 408 27.50 12.99 10.11
C LEU A 408 28.20 12.62 11.43
N GLN A 409 28.37 13.59 12.32
CA GLN A 409 29.03 13.37 13.61
C GLN A 409 28.14 12.58 14.59
N SER A 410 26.84 12.88 14.66
CA SER A 410 25.88 12.13 15.49
C SER A 410 25.61 10.70 14.99
N LEU A 411 25.68 10.47 13.66
CA LEU A 411 25.62 9.13 13.07
C LEU A 411 26.86 8.26 13.40
N PHE A 412 28.04 8.87 13.52
CA PHE A 412 29.27 8.16 13.91
C PHE A 412 29.37 7.89 15.41
N GLU A 413 28.76 8.73 16.25
CA GLU A 413 28.81 8.63 17.71
C GLU A 413 27.69 7.75 18.31
N GLY A 414 26.77 7.21 17.50
CA GLY A 414 25.77 6.23 17.94
C GLY A 414 24.66 6.79 18.87
N ASN A 415 24.49 8.11 18.91
CA ASN A 415 23.52 8.76 19.80
C ASN A 415 22.12 8.80 19.16
N ILE A 416 21.41 7.68 19.28
CA ILE A 416 20.04 7.46 18.75
C ILE A 416 19.04 8.48 19.29
N ASP A 417 19.22 8.96 20.52
CA ASP A 417 18.30 9.92 21.18
C ASP A 417 18.36 11.30 20.51
N SER A 418 19.53 11.72 20.01
CA SER A 418 19.70 13.00 19.33
C SER A 418 19.05 13.00 17.93
N LEU A 419 19.11 11.86 17.23
CA LEU A 419 18.41 11.64 15.96
C LEU A 419 16.89 11.60 16.14
N TRP A 420 16.42 10.97 17.22
CA TRP A 420 15.00 10.97 17.60
C TRP A 420 14.50 12.37 17.95
N ILE A 421 15.23 13.13 18.78
CA ILE A 421 14.87 14.49 19.17
C ILE A 421 14.87 15.44 17.96
N MET A 422 15.78 15.26 17.00
CA MET A 422 15.82 16.10 15.81
C MET A 422 14.74 15.73 14.77
N LEU A 423 14.44 14.43 14.58
CA LEU A 423 13.26 13.98 13.83
C LEU A 423 11.98 14.51 14.48
N TRP A 424 11.87 14.37 15.80
CA TRP A 424 10.78 14.90 16.61
C TRP A 424 10.64 16.42 16.45
N ASN A 425 11.74 17.17 16.53
CA ASN A 425 11.74 18.63 16.39
C ASN A 425 11.45 19.12 14.97
N SER A 426 11.84 18.38 13.92
CA SER A 426 11.41 18.65 12.54
C SER A 426 9.93 18.37 12.32
N ILE A 427 9.32 17.55 13.19
CA ILE A 427 7.90 17.26 13.21
C ILE A 427 7.15 18.17 14.21
N ASN A 428 7.82 18.88 15.11
CA ASN A 428 7.20 19.75 16.13
C ASN A 428 6.51 21.02 15.57
N GLY A 429 6.65 21.32 14.28
CA GLY A 429 5.72 22.25 13.59
C GLY A 429 4.33 21.64 13.35
N ALA A 430 4.14 20.36 13.69
CA ALA A 430 2.98 19.54 13.38
C ALA A 430 2.44 18.73 14.58
N GLU A 431 2.68 19.14 15.83
CA GLU A 431 2.17 18.42 17.02
C GLU A 431 0.64 18.29 17.04
N GLN A 432 -0.08 19.30 16.54
CA GLN A 432 -1.55 19.25 16.39
C GLN A 432 -2.01 18.26 15.30
N TYR A 433 -1.12 17.85 14.40
CA TYR A 433 -1.42 16.98 13.26
C TYR A 433 -0.89 15.55 13.45
N LEU A 434 0.22 15.37 14.17
CA LEU A 434 0.66 14.05 14.65
C LEU A 434 -0.35 13.46 15.61
N SER A 435 -0.93 14.25 16.51
CA SER A 435 -2.01 13.80 17.40
C SER A 435 -3.25 13.37 16.60
N LEU A 436 -3.65 14.09 15.54
CA LEU A 436 -4.73 13.66 14.64
C LEU A 436 -4.38 12.41 13.81
N LEU A 437 -3.15 12.30 13.31
CA LEU A 437 -2.67 11.11 12.59
C LEU A 437 -2.55 9.91 13.54
N TYR A 438 -2.15 10.12 14.78
CA TYR A 438 -2.08 9.12 15.85
C TYR A 438 -3.49 8.68 16.30
N VAL A 439 -4.45 9.61 16.38
CA VAL A 439 -5.88 9.36 16.67
C VAL A 439 -6.60 8.66 15.50
N TRP A 440 -6.18 8.88 14.25
CA TRP A 440 -6.74 8.21 13.05
C TRP A 440 -6.04 6.91 12.65
N LEU A 441 -4.72 6.82 12.85
CA LEU A 441 -4.02 5.54 12.82
C LEU A 441 -4.47 4.68 13.98
N GLN A 442 -4.87 5.26 15.12
CA GLN A 442 -5.38 4.52 16.26
C GLN A 442 -6.45 3.51 15.88
N PRO A 443 -7.57 3.80 15.19
CA PRO A 443 -8.55 2.76 14.83
C PRO A 443 -8.05 1.74 13.81
N PHE A 444 -7.05 2.02 12.95
CA PHE A 444 -6.49 1.01 12.03
C PHE A 444 -5.41 0.15 12.68
N VAL A 445 -4.55 0.79 13.47
CA VAL A 445 -3.56 0.19 14.36
C VAL A 445 -4.30 -0.58 15.46
N LEU A 446 -5.40 -0.08 16.01
CA LEU A 446 -6.32 -0.76 16.93
C LEU A 446 -7.26 -1.73 16.20
N LEU A 447 -7.61 -1.62 14.91
CA LEU A 447 -8.29 -2.74 14.23
C LEU A 447 -7.30 -3.88 14.00
N PHE A 448 -6.05 -3.53 13.72
CA PHE A 448 -4.95 -4.45 13.58
C PHE A 448 -4.54 -5.07 14.94
N PHE A 449 -4.47 -4.26 16.02
CA PHE A 449 -4.10 -4.66 17.38
C PHE A 449 -5.29 -5.12 18.23
N ALA A 450 -6.52 -4.72 17.96
CA ALA A 450 -7.74 -5.32 18.53
C ALA A 450 -8.14 -6.53 17.72
N GLY A 451 -7.89 -6.59 16.41
CA GLY A 451 -7.88 -7.86 15.68
C GLY A 451 -6.85 -8.81 16.28
N ALA A 452 -5.63 -8.35 16.53
CA ALA A 452 -4.59 -9.11 17.21
C ALA A 452 -4.85 -9.33 18.70
N GLY A 453 -5.56 -8.44 19.38
CA GLY A 453 -5.84 -8.43 20.81
C GLY A 453 -7.06 -9.26 21.17
N LEU A 454 -8.11 -9.24 20.34
CA LEU A 454 -9.21 -10.21 20.38
C LEU A 454 -8.66 -11.61 20.09
N LEU A 455 -7.69 -11.71 19.16
CA LEU A 455 -6.96 -12.96 18.92
C LEU A 455 -6.14 -13.36 20.16
N LEU A 456 -5.36 -12.46 20.75
CA LEU A 456 -4.52 -12.71 21.93
C LEU A 456 -5.37 -13.13 23.14
N LEU A 457 -6.49 -12.45 23.38
CA LEU A 457 -7.46 -12.79 24.42
C LEU A 457 -8.12 -14.14 24.14
N THR A 458 -8.37 -14.48 22.88
CA THR A 458 -8.85 -15.83 22.51
C THR A 458 -7.76 -16.88 22.72
N VAL A 459 -6.50 -16.61 22.36
CA VAL A 459 -5.34 -17.49 22.60
C VAL A 459 -5.15 -17.70 24.10
N LEU A 460 -5.14 -16.64 24.90
CA LEU A 460 -5.03 -16.71 26.36
C LEU A 460 -6.20 -17.47 26.97
N SER A 461 -7.43 -17.21 26.54
CA SER A 461 -8.60 -17.93 27.03
C SER A 461 -8.57 -19.42 26.66
N CYS A 462 -8.12 -19.76 25.45
CA CYS A 462 -7.93 -21.16 25.03
C CYS A 462 -6.75 -21.83 25.75
N TRP A 463 -5.65 -21.11 25.97
CA TRP A 463 -4.50 -21.61 26.73
C TRP A 463 -4.86 -21.87 28.18
N ILE A 464 -5.62 -20.98 28.83
CA ILE A 464 -6.17 -21.18 30.18
C ILE A 464 -7.13 -22.37 30.20
N TYR A 465 -7.98 -22.53 29.19
CA TYR A 465 -8.92 -23.65 29.10
C TYR A 465 -8.23 -25.01 28.89
N ILE A 466 -7.14 -25.06 28.10
CA ILE A 466 -6.36 -26.27 27.83
C ILE A 466 -5.41 -26.60 29.00
N SER A 467 -4.89 -25.58 29.68
CA SER A 467 -3.94 -25.71 30.80
C SER A 467 -4.63 -25.85 32.16
N ALA A 468 -5.96 -25.66 32.23
CA ALA A 468 -6.72 -25.92 33.43
C ALA A 468 -6.67 -27.43 33.75
N PRO A 469 -6.27 -27.83 34.96
CA PRO A 469 -6.32 -29.23 35.37
C PRO A 469 -7.77 -29.70 35.27
N LYS A 470 -8.02 -30.71 34.43
CA LYS A 470 -9.32 -31.37 34.34
C LYS A 470 -9.64 -31.95 35.71
N LYS A 471 -10.61 -31.37 36.41
CA LYS A 471 -11.20 -31.96 37.61
C LYS A 471 -12.20 -33.03 37.23
#